data_AF-A0A929FVN3-F1
#
_entry.id   AF-A0A929FVN3-F1
#
_cell.length_a   1.000
_cell.length_b   1.000
_cell.length_c   1.000
_cell.angle_alpha   90.00
_cell.angle_beta   90.00
_cell.angle_gamma   90.00
#
_symmetry.space_group_name_H-M   'P 1'
#
loop_
_entity.id
_entity.type
_entity.pdbx_description
1 polymer ?
#
loop_
_entity_poly.entity_id
_entity_poly.type
_entity_poly.pdbx_seq_one_letter_code
_entity_poly.pdbx_strand_id
1 'polypeptide(L)' 'MVNGGTTLPKPNFQTMTLTELRQYVLAHRDDQEAWVEFTNKTRPDAVIVSADTPLEEQERIIKELAERTNQ' A
#
# COMPACT_ATOMS: atom_id res chain seq x y z
N MET A 1 36.36 7.35 -22.88
CA MET A 1 36.32 7.79 -21.46
C MET A 1 35.06 8.61 -21.27
N VAL A 2 34.03 8.06 -20.62
CA VAL A 2 33.11 8.74 -19.69
C VAL A 2 32.47 7.64 -18.85
N ASN A 3 33.15 7.28 -17.77
CA ASN A 3 32.56 6.54 -16.65
C ASN A 3 31.72 7.53 -15.83
N GLY A 4 30.49 7.18 -15.48
CA GLY A 4 29.71 8.02 -14.55
C GLY A 4 28.19 7.82 -14.56
N GLY A 5 27.69 6.62 -14.85
CA GLY A 5 26.29 6.30 -14.54
C GLY A 5 26.14 6.00 -13.05
N THR A 6 26.11 7.03 -12.21
CA THR A 6 25.76 6.85 -10.79
C THR A 6 24.27 6.51 -10.71
N THR A 7 23.94 5.22 -10.78
CA THR A 7 22.65 4.73 -10.30
C THR A 7 22.58 5.05 -8.82
N LEU A 8 21.73 6.01 -8.44
CA LEU A 8 21.44 6.27 -7.03
C LEU A 8 20.99 4.96 -6.38
N PRO A 9 21.48 4.63 -5.17
CA PRO A 9 21.06 3.40 -4.49
C PRO A 9 19.56 3.46 -4.22
N LYS A 10 18.86 2.35 -4.48
CA LYS A 10 17.44 2.23 -4.13
C LYS A 10 17.26 2.36 -2.61
N PRO A 11 16.18 3.00 -2.13
CA PRO A 11 15.87 3.03 -0.71
C PRO A 11 15.57 1.63 -0.15
N ASN A 12 15.74 1.46 1.16
CA ASN A 12 15.32 0.25 1.85
C ASN A 12 13.84 0.36 2.26
N PHE A 13 12.95 -0.25 1.46
CA PHE A 13 11.50 -0.17 1.64
C PHE A 13 11.00 -0.84 2.93
N GLN A 14 11.70 -1.88 3.43
CA GLN A 14 11.31 -2.58 4.66
C GLN A 14 11.45 -1.67 5.89
N THR A 15 12.40 -0.73 5.85
CA THR A 15 12.63 0.22 6.95
C THR A 15 11.68 1.42 6.92
N MET A 16 10.99 1.67 5.80
CA MET A 16 10.08 2.80 5.68
C MET A 16 8.82 2.60 6.52
N THR A 17 8.28 3.70 7.04
CA THR A 17 6.90 3.72 7.54
C THR A 17 5.92 3.48 6.41
N LEU A 18 4.68 3.09 6.73
CA LEU A 18 3.64 2.89 5.70
C LEU A 18 3.38 4.18 4.91
N THR A 19 3.47 5.34 5.57
CA THR A 19 3.26 6.66 4.95
C THR A 19 4.38 7.01 3.96
N GLU A 20 5.64 6.84 4.35
CA GLU A 20 6.80 7.11 3.48
C GLU A 20 6.79 6.17 2.27
N LEU A 21 6.53 4.88 2.49
CA LEU A 21 6.46 3.91 1.41
C LEU A 21 5.30 4.21 0.46
N ARG A 22 4.14 4.63 0.97
CA ARG A 22 3.02 5.08 0.14
C ARG A 22 3.40 6.28 -0.74
N GLN A 23 4.06 7.29 -0.16
CA GLN A 23 4.51 8.46 -0.92
C GLN A 23 5.49 8.08 -2.02
N TYR A 24 6.45 7.21 -1.73
CA TYR A 24 7.41 6.70 -2.71
C TYR A 24 6.70 5.96 -3.85
N VAL A 25 5.84 4.99 -3.55
CA VAL A 25 5.11 4.21 -4.57
C VAL A 25 4.26 5.10 -5.47
N LEU A 26 3.64 6.16 -4.93
CA LEU A 26 2.86 7.10 -5.73
C LEU A 26 3.72 7.95 -6.68
N ALA A 27 4.95 8.27 -6.29
CA ALA A 27 5.92 8.97 -7.13
C ALA A 27 6.62 8.04 -8.15
N HIS A 28 6.73 6.75 -7.82
CA HIS A 28 7.46 5.73 -8.59
C HIS A 28 6.55 4.54 -8.93
N ARG A 29 5.47 4.81 -9.68
CA ARG A 29 4.41 3.81 -9.96
C ARG A 29 4.91 2.55 -10.68
N ASP A 30 6.02 2.64 -11.41
CA ASP A 30 6.62 1.52 -12.15
C ASP A 30 7.63 0.70 -11.31
N ASP A 31 7.95 1.12 -10.08
CA ASP A 31 8.88 0.38 -9.20
C ASP A 31 8.17 -0.79 -8.52
N GLN A 32 8.18 -1.93 -9.20
CA GLN A 32 7.51 -3.16 -8.76
C GLN A 32 7.96 -3.62 -7.37
N GLU A 33 9.22 -3.38 -7.01
CA GLU A 33 9.78 -3.75 -5.71
C GLU A 33 9.12 -2.94 -4.58
N ALA A 34 9.02 -1.63 -4.76
CA ALA A 34 8.34 -0.75 -3.82
C ALA A 34 6.84 -1.10 -3.70
N TRP A 35 6.20 -1.44 -4.83
CA TRP A 35 4.81 -1.87 -4.86
C TRP A 35 4.58 -3.14 -4.03
N VAL A 36 5.40 -4.17 -4.25
CA VAL A 36 5.30 -5.45 -3.51
C VAL A 36 5.47 -5.21 -2.01
N GLU A 37 6.48 -4.46 -1.60
CA GLU A 37 6.69 -4.12 -0.19
C GLU A 37 5.53 -3.35 0.43
N PHE A 38 4.94 -2.41 -0.32
CA PHE A 38 3.75 -1.69 0.13
C PHE A 38 2.53 -2.59 0.30
N THR A 39 2.33 -3.57 -0.58
CA THR A 39 1.21 -4.52 -0.48
C THR A 39 1.36 -5.49 0.70
N ASN A 40 2.60 -5.90 1.02
CA ASN A 40 2.89 -6.86 2.11
C ASN A 40 2.83 -6.23 3.50
N LYS A 41 2.92 -4.91 3.62
CA LYS A 41 2.96 -4.23 4.91
C LYS A 41 1.63 -4.38 5.67
N THR A 42 1.70 -4.78 6.93
CA THR A 42 0.52 -4.97 7.78
C THR A 42 -0.19 -3.65 8.07
N ARG A 43 -1.52 -3.70 8.10
CA ARG A 43 -2.38 -2.56 8.40
C ARG A 43 -3.28 -2.95 9.59
N PRO A 44 -2.89 -2.62 10.83
CA PRO A 44 -3.58 -3.12 12.02
C PRO A 44 -5.06 -2.69 12.08
N ASP A 45 -5.40 -1.54 11.51
CA ASP A 45 -6.76 -1.00 11.49
C ASP A 45 -7.53 -1.32 10.20
N ALA A 46 -6.97 -2.13 9.30
CA ALA A 46 -7.65 -2.49 8.06
C ALA A 46 -8.66 -3.61 8.28
N VAL A 47 -9.89 -3.39 7.82
CA VAL A 47 -10.90 -4.45 7.71
C VAL A 47 -10.74 -5.13 6.36
N ILE A 48 -10.37 -6.41 6.38
CA ILE A 48 -10.20 -7.24 5.18
C ILE A 48 -11.49 -8.02 4.96
N VAL A 49 -12.14 -7.79 3.82
CA VAL A 49 -13.31 -8.55 3.37
C VAL A 49 -12.85 -9.59 2.35
N SER A 50 -13.20 -10.86 2.58
CA SER A 50 -12.82 -11.94 1.67
C SER A 50 -13.58 -11.84 0.34
N ALA A 51 -12.96 -12.28 -0.75
CA ALA A 51 -13.64 -12.39 -2.04
C ALA A 51 -14.79 -13.42 -2.03
N ASP A 52 -14.74 -14.40 -1.12
CA ASP A 52 -15.79 -15.42 -0.96
C ASP A 52 -17.01 -14.91 -0.18
N THR A 53 -16.91 -13.72 0.43
CA THR A 53 -18.03 -13.10 1.14
C THR A 53 -19.13 -12.75 0.13
N PRO A 54 -20.41 -13.14 0.35
CA PRO A 54 -21.50 -12.78 -0.56
C PRO A 54 -21.60 -11.27 -0.77
N LEU A 55 -21.97 -10.83 -1.98
CA LEU A 55 -21.98 -9.40 -2.33
C LEU A 55 -22.79 -8.54 -1.34
N GLU A 56 -23.98 -8.98 -0.96
CA GLU A 56 -24.85 -8.28 0.00
C GLU A 56 -24.17 -8.09 1.37
N GLU A 57 -23.36 -9.07 1.79
CA GLU A 57 -22.59 -9.01 3.02
C GLU A 57 -21.42 -8.02 2.89
N GLN A 58 -20.73 -8.02 1.74
CA GLN A 58 -19.68 -7.04 1.46
C GLN A 58 -20.25 -5.61 1.50
N GLU A 59 -21.40 -5.37 0.87
CA GLU A 59 -22.07 -4.07 0.85
C GLU A 59 -22.45 -3.60 2.26
N ARG A 60 -22.98 -4.51 3.09
CA ARG A 60 -23.30 -4.20 4.50
C ARG A 60 -22.06 -3.78 5.28
N ILE A 61 -20.98 -4.55 5.18
CA ILE A 61 -19.71 -4.26 5.87
C ILE A 61 -19.16 -2.90 5.42
N ILE A 62 -19.12 -2.63 4.11
CA ILE A 62 -18.61 -1.36 3.57
C ILE A 62 -19.45 -0.18 4.08
N LYS A 63 -20.78 -0.33 4.10
CA LYS A 63 -21.68 0.72 4.60
C LYS A 63 -21.45 1.03 6.07
N GLU A 64 -21.35 0.01 6.92
CA GLU A 64 -21.09 0.18 8.36
C GLU A 64 -19.75 0.90 8.62
N LEU A 65 -18.70 0.55 7.86
CA LEU A 65 -17.39 1.19 7.99
C LEU A 65 -17.42 2.67 7.58
N ALA A 66 -18.17 3.01 6.53
CA ALA A 66 -18.33 4.40 6.11
C ALA A 66 -19.07 5.23 7.18
N GLU A 67 -20.10 4.66 7.81
CA GLU A 67 -20.87 5.31 8.87
C GLU A 67 -20.02 5.52 10.14
N ARG A 68 -19.21 4.54 10.53
CA ARG A 68 -18.27 4.65 11.68
C ARG A 68 -17.22 5.73 11.51
N THR A 69 -16.83 6.04 10.28
CA THR A 69 -15.79 7.04 9.99
C THR A 69 -16.34 8.48 10.03
N ASN A 70 -17.66 8.65 9.90
CA ASN A 70 -18.34 9.95 9.91
C ASN A 70 -18.88 10.38 11.29
N GLN A 71 -18.65 9.57 12.33
CA GLN A 71 -18.98 9.89 13.73
C GLN A 71 -17.73 10.34 14.50
#